data_AF-A0A3C1T0Y0-F1
#
_entry.id   AF-A0A3C1T0Y0-F1
#
_cell.length_a   1.000
_cell.length_b   1.000
_cell.length_c   1.000
_cell.angle_alpha   90.00
_cell.angle_beta   90.00
_cell.angle_gamma   90.00
#
_symmetry.space_group_name_H-M   'P 1'
#
loop_
_entity.id
_entity.type
_entity.pdbx_description
1 polymer ?
#
loop_
_entity_poly.entity_id
_entity_poly.type
_entity_poly.pdbx_seq_one_letter_code
_entity_poly.pdbx_strand_id
1 'polypeptide(L)'
;APKIIETNLELGFLLLEDLGNQTFLNAQQKNFELQHYKNAIDVLIDIQSLEIEAVNIPNYDAALLTTEMQLLIDWYLPVLSSEHHTQLQTIFALLSDNAQSTDQVFVHRDYHSRNLMLLENNELGVIDFQDAVVGSNTYDLVSLLKDAYFELKPTEVQVLLVYFYEQANIQNPFAKFEKQFDLMGLQRHLKVLGIFKRLSLRDGKHQYLADIPLVAKYVLAIANKYPELKSLSNILELANHQTHAMILAAGRGQRMMPLTANTPKPLIKVKNTTLIEHSINALKQAKITNIVINTSYLGEQLITHLGDGSKFGVRINYSDESAGALETAGGIIKALPLLGDKPFVVINSDVLCDYDLSKLTLPIGSLAHLVLIDNPPHNPNGDFSLVNNHQVTNVHGQSYTFSGIGIYHPDLFKSHLEFEQKLPLYPILKEAIANGQLSGEYHNGYWQDVGTPDRLKQANNS
;
A
#
# COMPACT_ATOMS: atom_id res chain seq x y z
N ALA A 1 4.79 26.88 -22.37
CA ALA A 1 5.45 27.37 -21.14
C ALA A 1 5.01 28.82 -20.88
N PRO A 2 4.95 29.28 -19.62
CA PRO A 2 4.56 30.66 -19.31
C PRO A 2 5.57 31.64 -19.91
N LYS A 3 5.09 32.72 -20.54
CA LYS A 3 5.98 33.78 -21.04
C LYS A 3 6.70 34.46 -19.88
N ILE A 4 7.97 34.78 -20.11
CA ILE A 4 8.74 35.64 -19.20
C ILE A 4 8.39 37.10 -19.54
N ILE A 5 7.77 37.79 -18.59
CA ILE A 5 7.35 39.19 -18.73
C ILE A 5 8.49 40.13 -18.34
N GLU A 6 9.14 39.84 -17.20
CA GLU A 6 10.25 40.64 -16.68
C GLU A 6 11.20 39.75 -15.85
N THR A 7 12.49 40.11 -15.80
CA THR A 7 13.50 39.36 -15.04
C THR A 7 14.36 40.29 -14.18
N ASN A 8 14.72 39.81 -12.99
CA ASN A 8 15.80 40.35 -12.20
C ASN A 8 16.65 39.19 -11.68
N LEU A 9 17.61 38.78 -12.51
CA LEU A 9 18.45 37.61 -12.22
C LEU A 9 19.44 37.85 -11.08
N GLU A 10 19.83 39.11 -10.81
CA GLU A 10 20.71 39.44 -9.68
C GLU A 10 20.04 39.17 -8.33
N LEU A 11 18.73 39.42 -8.23
CA LEU A 11 17.94 39.17 -7.02
C LEU A 11 17.19 37.83 -7.03
N GLY A 12 17.23 37.09 -8.15
CA GLY A 12 16.54 35.81 -8.30
C GLY A 12 15.03 35.91 -8.50
N PHE A 13 14.54 36.97 -9.15
CA PHE A 13 13.11 37.16 -9.46
C PHE A 13 12.80 36.99 -10.94
N LEU A 14 11.65 36.36 -11.22
CA LEU A 14 11.03 36.26 -12.53
C LEU A 14 9.55 36.66 -12.40
N LEU A 15 9.07 37.49 -13.32
CA LEU A 15 7.64 37.74 -13.51
C LEU A 15 7.17 36.93 -14.71
N LEU A 16 6.21 36.02 -14.49
CA LEU A 16 5.75 35.05 -15.47
C LEU A 16 4.27 35.26 -15.81
N GLU A 17 3.88 34.86 -17.02
CA GLU A 17 2.48 34.72 -17.43
C GLU A 17 1.73 33.73 -16.52
N ASP A 18 0.53 34.11 -16.07
CA ASP A 18 -0.36 33.24 -15.31
C ASP A 18 -1.12 32.33 -16.28
N LEU A 19 -0.90 31.02 -16.17
CA LEU A 19 -1.56 29.99 -16.97
C LEU A 19 -2.87 29.48 -16.33
N GLY A 20 -3.36 30.14 -15.28
CA GLY A 20 -4.57 29.79 -14.56
C GLY A 20 -4.36 28.67 -13.53
N ASN A 21 -5.47 28.06 -13.09
CA ASN A 21 -5.50 27.05 -12.02
C ASN A 21 -6.09 25.70 -12.45
N GLN A 22 -6.35 25.51 -13.74
CA GLN A 22 -6.98 24.32 -14.29
C GLN A 22 -5.92 23.33 -14.78
N THR A 23 -5.40 22.51 -13.85
CA THR A 23 -4.52 21.39 -14.21
C THR A 23 -5.30 20.28 -14.92
N PHE A 24 -4.60 19.42 -15.66
CA PHE A 24 -5.16 18.18 -16.21
C PHE A 24 -5.82 17.33 -15.12
N LEU A 25 -5.19 17.22 -13.95
CA LEU A 25 -5.74 16.45 -12.81
C LEU A 25 -7.09 17.02 -12.35
N ASN A 26 -7.21 18.34 -12.27
CA ASN A 26 -8.47 19.00 -11.89
C ASN A 26 -9.51 18.92 -13.02
N ALA A 27 -9.07 18.93 -14.28
CA ALA A 27 -9.93 18.93 -15.46
C ALA A 27 -10.59 17.57 -15.68
N GLN A 28 -9.92 16.48 -15.31
CA GLN A 28 -10.44 15.11 -15.39
C GLN A 28 -11.80 14.90 -14.71
N GLN A 29 -12.15 15.76 -13.75
CA GLN A 29 -13.45 15.72 -13.06
C GLN A 29 -14.59 16.35 -13.87
N LYS A 30 -14.32 17.01 -15.01
CA LYS A 30 -15.27 17.78 -15.81
C LYS A 30 -14.99 17.62 -17.31
N ASN A 31 -15.73 16.75 -17.99
CA ASN A 31 -15.77 16.63 -19.46
C ASN A 31 -14.40 16.40 -20.14
N PHE A 32 -13.49 15.68 -19.48
CA PHE A 32 -12.15 15.39 -19.99
C PHE A 32 -12.15 14.12 -20.86
N GLU A 33 -11.77 14.29 -22.13
CA GLU A 33 -11.78 13.23 -23.14
C GLU A 33 -10.38 12.82 -23.60
N LEU A 34 -10.28 11.67 -24.28
CA LEU A 34 -9.04 11.19 -24.91
C LEU A 34 -8.38 12.21 -25.85
N GLN A 35 -9.15 13.13 -26.42
CA GLN A 35 -8.60 14.17 -27.29
C GLN A 35 -7.62 15.09 -26.55
N HIS A 36 -7.83 15.36 -25.26
CA HIS A 36 -6.90 16.19 -24.47
C HIS A 36 -5.55 15.48 -24.29
N TYR A 37 -5.57 14.16 -24.11
CA TYR A 37 -4.34 13.36 -24.08
C TYR A 37 -3.63 13.33 -25.44
N LYS A 38 -4.37 13.26 -26.55
CA LYS A 38 -3.78 13.36 -27.89
C LYS A 38 -3.10 14.70 -28.11
N ASN A 39 -3.77 15.81 -27.74
CA ASN A 39 -3.16 17.14 -27.81
C ASN A 39 -1.89 17.23 -26.93
N ALA A 40 -1.89 16.61 -25.75
CA ALA A 40 -0.70 16.55 -24.90
C ALA A 40 0.42 15.68 -25.46
N ILE A 41 0.08 14.63 -26.22
CA ILE A 41 1.04 13.83 -26.98
C ILE A 41 1.63 14.64 -28.14
N ASP A 42 0.82 15.40 -28.87
CA ASP A 42 1.30 16.23 -29.97
C ASP A 42 2.31 17.27 -29.47
N VAL A 43 1.99 17.96 -28.36
CA VAL A 43 2.91 18.90 -27.69
C VAL A 43 4.17 18.19 -27.19
N LEU A 44 4.06 16.95 -26.70
CA LEU A 44 5.22 16.18 -26.28
C LEU A 44 6.14 15.86 -27.47
N ILE A 45 5.58 15.49 -28.62
CA ILE A 45 6.35 15.21 -29.84
C ILE A 45 7.05 16.48 -30.34
N ASP A 46 6.38 17.63 -30.28
CA ASP A 46 7.00 18.93 -30.59
C ASP A 46 8.19 19.23 -29.67
N ILE A 47 8.05 18.98 -28.36
CA ILE A 47 9.13 19.13 -27.37
C ILE A 47 10.29 18.16 -27.68
N GLN A 48 10.00 16.92 -28.03
CA GLN A 48 11.01 15.90 -28.35
C GLN A 48 11.77 16.19 -29.66
N SER A 49 11.18 17.01 -30.54
CA SER A 49 11.78 17.41 -31.82
C SER A 49 12.73 18.62 -31.71
N LEU A 50 12.89 19.19 -30.51
CA LEU A 50 13.78 20.32 -30.28
C LEU A 50 15.25 19.92 -30.47
N GLU A 51 16.03 20.82 -31.10
CA GLU A 51 17.49 20.68 -31.21
C GLU A 51 18.16 20.98 -29.86
N ILE A 52 18.41 19.93 -29.08
CA ILE A 52 18.97 20.00 -27.73
C ILE A 52 20.49 20.24 -27.68
N GLU A 53 21.20 20.04 -28.79
CA GLU A 53 22.66 20.13 -28.87
C GLU A 53 23.21 21.55 -28.58
N ALA A 54 22.38 22.57 -28.82
CA ALA A 54 22.71 23.97 -28.57
C ALA A 54 22.55 24.39 -27.09
N VAL A 55 21.99 23.52 -26.23
CA VAL A 55 21.66 23.83 -24.84
C VAL A 55 22.34 22.82 -23.91
N ASN A 56 22.99 23.29 -22.86
CA ASN A 56 23.68 22.41 -21.90
C ASN A 56 22.68 21.74 -20.93
N ILE A 57 21.94 20.75 -21.41
CA ILE A 57 20.98 19.95 -20.63
C ILE A 57 21.69 18.67 -20.14
N PRO A 58 21.58 18.30 -18.85
CA PRO A 58 22.23 17.12 -18.32
C PRO A 58 21.66 15.82 -18.92
N ASN A 59 22.51 14.81 -19.09
CA ASN A 59 22.07 13.49 -19.54
C ASN A 59 21.41 12.70 -18.40
N TYR A 60 20.35 11.96 -18.72
CA TYR A 60 19.75 11.00 -17.82
C TYR A 60 20.46 9.65 -17.92
N ASP A 61 21.72 9.64 -17.50
CA ASP A 61 22.61 8.49 -17.66
C ASP A 61 22.29 7.33 -16.69
N ALA A 62 22.99 6.21 -16.89
CA ALA A 62 22.84 5.01 -16.06
C ALA A 62 23.08 5.28 -14.56
N ALA A 63 23.98 6.21 -14.22
CA ALA A 63 24.30 6.53 -12.84
C ALA A 63 23.15 7.26 -12.16
N LEU A 64 22.56 8.26 -12.84
CA LEU A 64 21.39 8.99 -12.35
C LEU A 64 20.17 8.06 -12.28
N LEU A 65 19.90 7.26 -13.31
CA LEU A 65 18.81 6.27 -13.33
C LEU A 65 18.91 5.29 -12.15
N THR A 66 20.11 4.76 -11.90
CA THR A 66 20.36 3.83 -10.79
C THR A 66 20.21 4.53 -9.44
N THR A 67 20.77 5.74 -9.28
CA THR A 67 20.65 6.53 -8.05
C THR A 67 19.19 6.80 -7.68
N GLU A 68 18.35 7.06 -8.68
CA GLU A 68 16.93 7.30 -8.44
C GLU A 68 16.14 6.04 -8.13
N MET A 69 16.43 4.91 -8.79
CA MET A 69 15.82 3.63 -8.45
C MET A 69 16.27 3.11 -7.08
N GLN A 70 17.46 3.49 -6.60
CA GLN A 70 17.95 3.15 -5.27
C GLN A 70 17.03 3.66 -4.16
N LEU A 71 16.24 4.72 -4.41
CA LEU A 71 15.20 5.19 -3.48
C LEU A 71 14.17 4.10 -3.13
N LEU A 72 13.91 3.14 -4.03
CA LEU A 72 13.09 1.98 -3.72
C LEU A 72 13.66 1.19 -2.54
N ILE A 73 14.94 0.87 -2.58
CA ILE A 73 15.60 0.09 -1.53
C ILE A 73 15.69 0.94 -0.26
N ASP A 74 16.20 2.17 -0.39
CA ASP A 74 16.52 3.01 0.76
C ASP A 74 15.27 3.37 1.59
N TRP A 75 14.12 3.55 0.94
CA TRP A 75 12.92 4.07 1.59
C TRP A 75 11.75 3.09 1.60
N TYR A 76 11.58 2.31 0.53
CA TYR A 76 10.40 1.46 0.36
C TYR A 76 10.66 0.00 0.78
N LEU A 77 11.86 -0.53 0.55
CA LEU A 77 12.30 -1.89 0.92
C LEU A 77 13.59 -1.87 1.78
N PRO A 78 13.64 -1.16 2.93
CA PRO A 78 14.90 -0.98 3.67
C PRO A 78 15.46 -2.26 4.29
N VAL A 79 14.66 -3.34 4.36
CA VAL A 79 15.06 -4.64 4.95
C VAL A 79 15.03 -5.72 3.87
N LEU A 80 16.17 -5.91 3.19
CA LEU A 80 16.36 -6.93 2.15
C LEU A 80 17.60 -7.79 2.43
N SER A 81 17.57 -9.06 2.01
CA SER A 81 18.75 -9.93 2.04
C SER A 81 19.78 -9.48 1.01
N SER A 82 21.05 -9.87 1.18
CA SER A 82 22.10 -9.56 0.19
C SER A 82 21.78 -10.13 -1.20
N GLU A 83 21.13 -11.30 -1.25
CA GLU A 83 20.66 -11.91 -2.50
C GLU A 83 19.62 -11.04 -3.22
N HIS A 84 18.60 -10.55 -2.50
CA HIS A 84 17.57 -9.68 -3.08
C HIS A 84 18.15 -8.33 -3.54
N HIS A 85 19.14 -7.80 -2.81
CA HIS A 85 19.87 -6.60 -3.26
C HIS A 85 20.55 -6.84 -4.60
N THR A 86 21.29 -7.94 -4.77
CA THR A 86 21.94 -8.27 -6.04
C THR A 86 20.92 -8.44 -7.18
N GLN A 87 19.80 -9.11 -6.92
CA GLN A 87 18.73 -9.27 -7.90
C GLN A 87 18.14 -7.92 -8.35
N LEU A 88 17.89 -6.99 -7.41
CA LEU A 88 17.41 -5.64 -7.74
C LEU A 88 18.44 -4.85 -8.55
N GLN A 89 19.73 -4.95 -8.23
CA GLN A 89 20.77 -4.27 -9.02
C GLN A 89 20.84 -4.80 -10.46
N THR A 90 20.65 -6.11 -10.67
CA THR A 90 20.52 -6.67 -12.03
C THR A 90 19.30 -6.10 -12.77
N ILE A 91 18.17 -5.93 -12.09
CA ILE A 91 16.98 -5.30 -12.68
C ILE A 91 17.25 -3.82 -12.99
N PHE A 92 17.88 -3.07 -12.08
CA PHE A 92 18.21 -1.66 -12.31
C PHE A 92 19.12 -1.47 -13.52
N ALA A 93 20.09 -2.36 -13.72
CA ALA A 93 20.92 -2.39 -14.92
C ALA A 93 20.08 -2.61 -16.18
N LEU A 94 19.19 -3.61 -16.18
CA LEU A 94 18.29 -3.89 -17.30
C LEU A 94 17.40 -2.69 -17.67
N LEU A 95 16.84 -2.01 -16.66
CA LEU A 95 16.00 -0.84 -16.87
C LEU A 95 16.80 0.37 -17.37
N SER A 96 18.04 0.53 -16.90
CA SER A 96 18.95 1.58 -17.37
C SER A 96 19.41 1.34 -18.81
N ASP A 97 19.67 0.08 -19.19
CA ASP A 97 20.00 -0.31 -20.56
C ASP A 97 18.82 -0.05 -21.49
N ASN A 98 17.59 -0.35 -21.06
CA ASN A 98 16.39 -0.03 -21.81
C ASN A 98 16.28 1.48 -22.10
N ALA A 99 16.40 2.32 -21.06
CA ALA A 99 16.31 3.77 -21.21
C ALA A 99 17.35 4.34 -22.19
N GLN A 100 18.59 3.85 -22.13
CA GLN A 100 19.69 4.29 -23.02
C GLN A 100 19.57 3.73 -24.45
N SER A 101 18.80 2.66 -24.67
CA SER A 101 18.62 2.03 -25.99
C SER A 101 17.56 2.71 -26.88
N THR A 102 16.86 3.70 -26.34
CA THR A 102 15.81 4.46 -27.04
C THR A 102 16.37 5.76 -27.61
N ASP A 103 15.59 6.45 -28.44
CA ASP A 103 15.98 7.78 -28.92
C ASP A 103 16.12 8.74 -27.74
N GLN A 104 17.23 9.48 -27.71
CA GLN A 104 17.56 10.41 -26.63
C GLN A 104 17.08 11.80 -27.02
N VAL A 105 16.10 12.31 -26.28
CA VAL A 105 15.35 13.54 -26.58
C VAL A 105 15.25 14.42 -25.34
N PHE A 106 14.70 15.63 -25.48
CA PHE A 106 14.33 16.44 -24.32
C PHE A 106 13.30 15.71 -23.46
N VAL A 107 13.61 15.53 -22.18
CA VAL A 107 12.72 14.94 -21.17
C VAL A 107 12.45 15.96 -20.07
N HIS A 108 11.20 16.34 -19.93
CA HIS A 108 10.68 17.24 -18.90
C HIS A 108 10.73 16.62 -17.50
N ARG A 109 10.61 15.29 -17.40
CA ARG A 109 10.60 14.45 -16.18
C ARG A 109 9.31 14.48 -15.37
N ASP A 110 8.67 15.64 -15.29
CA ASP A 110 7.40 15.83 -14.58
C ASP A 110 6.24 16.16 -15.53
N TYR A 111 6.25 15.60 -16.74
CA TYR A 111 5.17 15.74 -17.75
C TYR A 111 3.94 14.90 -17.38
N HIS A 112 3.25 15.30 -16.31
CA HIS A 112 2.09 14.58 -15.74
C HIS A 112 0.95 15.54 -15.39
N SER A 113 -0.21 15.00 -15.01
CA SER A 113 -1.48 15.74 -14.88
C SER A 113 -1.47 16.96 -13.93
N ARG A 114 -0.52 17.05 -12.99
CA ARG A 114 -0.37 18.22 -12.10
C ARG A 114 0.38 19.40 -12.72
N ASN A 115 1.20 19.16 -13.75
CA ASN A 115 2.08 20.14 -14.38
C ASN A 115 1.65 20.49 -15.83
N LEU A 116 0.52 19.94 -16.26
CA LEU A 116 -0.13 20.25 -17.52
C LEU A 116 -1.37 21.10 -17.24
N MET A 117 -1.41 22.31 -17.82
CA MET A 117 -2.46 23.31 -17.64
C MET A 117 -3.39 23.32 -18.85
N LEU A 118 -4.68 23.10 -18.64
CA LEU A 118 -5.68 23.22 -19.70
C LEU A 118 -6.17 24.68 -19.76
N LEU A 119 -5.81 25.37 -20.84
CA LEU A 119 -6.16 26.78 -21.05
C LEU A 119 -7.57 26.92 -21.64
N GLU A 120 -8.18 28.10 -21.53
CA GLU A 120 -9.57 28.36 -21.97
C GLU A 120 -9.81 28.10 -23.47
N ASN A 121 -8.76 28.19 -24.28
CA ASN A 121 -8.77 27.92 -25.72
C ASN A 121 -8.45 26.46 -26.09
N ASN A 122 -8.43 25.54 -25.10
CA ASN A 122 -7.99 24.14 -25.21
C ASN A 122 -6.50 23.97 -25.58
N GLU A 123 -5.69 25.02 -25.49
CA GLU A 123 -4.24 24.89 -25.57
C GLU A 123 -3.67 24.32 -24.27
N LEU A 124 -2.44 23.81 -24.37
CA LEU A 124 -1.73 23.17 -23.27
C LEU A 124 -0.62 24.08 -22.74
N GLY A 125 -0.77 24.51 -21.49
CA GLY A 125 0.33 25.06 -20.73
C GLY A 125 1.17 23.95 -20.11
N VAL A 126 2.49 24.11 -20.13
CA VAL A 126 3.46 23.17 -19.54
C VAL A 126 4.34 23.96 -18.56
N ILE A 127 4.45 23.49 -17.33
CA ILE A 127 5.20 24.11 -16.23
C ILE A 127 6.12 23.09 -15.56
N ASP A 128 7.09 23.54 -14.75
CA ASP A 128 7.97 22.68 -13.92
C ASP A 128 9.05 21.92 -14.72
N PHE A 129 9.61 22.54 -15.76
CA PHE A 129 10.62 21.96 -16.66
C PHE A 129 12.08 22.27 -16.29
N GLN A 130 12.34 22.85 -15.10
CA GLN A 130 13.70 23.24 -14.69
C GLN A 130 14.65 22.05 -14.44
N ASP A 131 14.11 20.87 -14.14
CA ASP A 131 14.87 19.66 -13.86
C ASP A 131 15.09 18.79 -15.12
N ALA A 132 14.83 19.34 -16.31
CA ALA A 132 14.89 18.64 -17.57
C ALA A 132 16.24 17.97 -17.85
N VAL A 133 16.18 16.86 -18.57
CA VAL A 133 17.31 16.02 -18.93
C VAL A 133 17.23 15.60 -20.40
N VAL A 134 18.34 15.13 -20.96
CA VAL A 134 18.34 14.37 -22.21
C VAL A 134 18.18 12.89 -21.87
N GLY A 135 17.13 12.25 -22.38
CA GLY A 135 16.80 10.88 -21.99
C GLY A 135 15.83 10.18 -22.94
N SER A 136 15.32 9.03 -22.52
CA SER A 136 14.40 8.19 -23.30
C SER A 136 13.15 8.92 -23.79
N ASN A 137 12.85 8.80 -25.08
CA ASN A 137 11.63 9.31 -25.71
C ASN A 137 10.32 8.74 -25.13
N THR A 138 10.39 7.67 -24.34
CA THR A 138 9.21 7.09 -23.66
C THR A 138 8.98 7.65 -22.26
N TYR A 139 9.93 8.40 -21.67
CA TYR A 139 9.85 8.79 -20.24
C TYR A 139 8.64 9.68 -19.93
N ASP A 140 8.48 10.79 -20.65
CA ASP A 140 7.37 11.72 -20.43
C ASP A 140 6.04 11.14 -20.90
N LEU A 141 6.06 10.28 -21.93
CA LEU A 141 4.86 9.54 -22.36
C LEU A 141 4.36 8.62 -21.24
N VAL A 142 5.26 7.90 -20.56
CA VAL A 142 4.94 7.13 -19.36
C VAL A 142 4.40 8.04 -18.27
N SER A 143 5.04 9.18 -18.01
CA SER A 143 4.62 10.13 -16.98
C SER A 143 3.18 10.63 -17.20
N LEU A 144 2.77 10.77 -18.47
CA LEU A 144 1.42 11.17 -18.89
C LEU A 144 0.41 10.01 -18.81
N LEU A 145 0.75 8.83 -19.36
CA LEU A 145 -0.19 7.72 -19.56
C LEU A 145 -0.28 6.75 -18.38
N LYS A 146 0.75 6.72 -17.53
CA LYS A 146 0.85 5.93 -16.29
C LYS A 146 1.13 6.85 -15.11
N ASP A 147 0.36 7.92 -15.03
CA ASP A 147 0.43 8.92 -13.98
C ASP A 147 0.22 8.28 -12.60
N ALA A 148 0.93 8.78 -11.59
CA ALA A 148 0.80 8.33 -10.21
C ALA A 148 -0.50 8.81 -9.55
N TYR A 149 -1.17 9.82 -10.10
CA TYR A 149 -2.31 10.49 -9.48
C TYR A 149 -3.66 10.15 -10.11
N PHE A 150 -3.66 9.57 -11.31
CA PHE A 150 -4.88 9.24 -12.04
C PHE A 150 -4.68 8.02 -12.95
N GLU A 151 -5.57 7.05 -12.84
CA GLU A 151 -5.52 5.82 -13.63
C GLU A 151 -6.38 5.92 -14.89
N LEU A 152 -5.74 5.80 -16.05
CA LEU A 152 -6.42 5.53 -17.32
C LEU A 152 -6.79 4.05 -17.45
N LYS A 153 -7.89 3.76 -18.16
CA LYS A 153 -8.25 2.37 -18.48
C LYS A 153 -7.18 1.75 -19.39
N PRO A 154 -6.92 0.44 -19.29
CA PRO A 154 -5.94 -0.24 -20.14
C PRO A 154 -6.18 -0.02 -21.65
N THR A 155 -7.44 0.02 -22.08
CA THR A 155 -7.82 0.31 -23.47
C THR A 155 -7.49 1.73 -23.90
N GLU A 156 -7.64 2.70 -23.00
CA GLU A 156 -7.33 4.12 -23.26
C GLU A 156 -5.81 4.31 -23.40
N VAL A 157 -5.02 3.68 -22.52
CA VAL A 157 -3.56 3.65 -22.62
C VAL A 157 -3.12 3.06 -23.96
N GLN A 158 -3.72 1.93 -24.39
CA GLN A 158 -3.34 1.32 -25.67
C GLN A 158 -3.63 2.23 -26.87
N VAL A 159 -4.80 2.88 -26.88
CA VAL A 159 -5.18 3.82 -27.95
C VAL A 159 -4.18 4.99 -28.02
N LEU A 160 -3.80 5.54 -26.87
CA LEU A 160 -2.87 6.67 -26.80
C LEU A 160 -1.42 6.26 -27.12
N LEU A 161 -1.01 5.06 -26.74
CA LEU A 161 0.31 4.52 -27.06
C LEU A 161 0.47 4.27 -28.57
N VAL A 162 -0.56 3.74 -29.24
CA VAL A 162 -0.59 3.60 -30.70
C VAL A 162 -0.58 4.97 -31.37
N TYR A 163 -1.36 5.93 -30.85
CA TYR A 163 -1.37 7.30 -31.38
C TYR A 163 0.02 7.94 -31.33
N PHE A 164 0.71 7.88 -30.19
CA PHE A 164 2.10 8.37 -30.08
C PHE A 164 3.02 7.65 -31.07
N TYR A 165 2.95 6.32 -31.14
CA TYR A 165 3.80 5.52 -32.04
C TYR A 165 3.68 5.95 -33.51
N GLU A 166 2.45 6.23 -33.96
CA GLU A 166 2.18 6.70 -35.32
C GLU A 166 2.64 8.15 -35.54
N GLN A 167 2.29 9.08 -34.64
CA GLN A 167 2.63 10.50 -34.79
C GLN A 167 4.14 10.77 -34.65
N ALA A 168 4.81 10.07 -33.74
CA ALA A 168 6.26 10.18 -33.57
C ALA A 168 7.05 9.39 -34.63
N ASN A 169 6.36 8.68 -35.55
CA ASN A 169 6.96 7.90 -36.63
C ASN A 169 8.05 6.93 -36.12
N ILE A 170 7.73 6.15 -35.09
CA ILE A 170 8.67 5.20 -34.47
C ILE A 170 9.02 4.08 -35.44
N GLN A 171 10.31 3.86 -35.67
CA GLN A 171 10.80 2.93 -36.71
C GLN A 171 10.86 1.46 -36.25
N ASN A 172 10.99 1.20 -34.95
CA ASN A 172 11.04 -0.16 -34.41
C ASN A 172 9.64 -0.80 -34.39
N PRO A 173 9.50 -2.13 -34.50
CA PRO A 173 8.21 -2.79 -34.40
C PRO A 173 7.44 -2.40 -33.12
N PHE A 174 6.13 -2.20 -33.22
CA PHE A 174 5.29 -1.75 -32.10
C PHE A 174 5.48 -2.58 -30.82
N ALA A 175 5.61 -3.91 -30.91
CA ALA A 175 5.84 -4.76 -29.74
C ALA A 175 7.17 -4.47 -29.00
N LYS A 176 8.21 -4.04 -29.74
CA LYS A 176 9.49 -3.61 -29.15
C LYS A 176 9.33 -2.26 -28.47
N PHE A 177 8.65 -1.31 -29.12
CA PHE A 177 8.33 0.00 -28.55
C PHE A 177 7.48 -0.11 -27.29
N GLU A 178 6.43 -0.94 -27.30
CA GLU A 178 5.56 -1.19 -26.14
C GLU A 178 6.38 -1.76 -24.97
N LYS A 179 7.31 -2.68 -25.23
CA LYS A 179 8.23 -3.17 -24.19
C LYS A 179 9.15 -2.06 -23.66
N GLN A 180 9.67 -1.19 -24.52
CA GLN A 180 10.51 -0.06 -24.10
C GLN A 180 9.72 0.91 -23.20
N PHE A 181 8.47 1.21 -23.56
CA PHE A 181 7.54 1.99 -22.76
C PHE A 181 7.25 1.33 -21.40
N ASP A 182 6.95 0.03 -21.37
CA ASP A 182 6.66 -0.69 -20.12
C ASP A 182 7.85 -0.70 -19.17
N LEU A 183 9.06 -0.95 -19.68
CA LEU A 183 10.28 -0.97 -18.86
C LEU A 183 10.67 0.44 -18.38
N MET A 184 10.43 1.48 -19.19
CA MET A 184 10.59 2.87 -18.75
C MET A 184 9.57 3.24 -17.66
N GLY A 185 8.33 2.74 -17.80
CA GLY A 185 7.30 2.74 -16.76
C GLY A 185 7.80 2.18 -15.45
N LEU A 186 8.30 0.96 -15.49
CA LEU A 186 8.82 0.28 -14.32
C LEU A 186 9.93 1.08 -13.63
N GLN A 187 10.94 1.57 -14.37
CA GLN A 187 12.01 2.42 -13.81
C GLN A 187 11.44 3.62 -13.05
N ARG A 188 10.53 4.36 -13.70
CA ARG A 188 9.93 5.57 -13.13
C ARG A 188 9.12 5.24 -11.88
N HIS A 189 8.30 4.20 -11.92
CA HIS A 189 7.44 3.84 -10.80
C HIS A 189 8.24 3.29 -9.60
N LEU A 190 9.34 2.56 -9.81
CA LEU A 190 10.22 2.13 -8.71
C LEU A 190 10.82 3.32 -7.95
N LYS A 191 11.31 4.33 -8.68
CA LYS A 191 11.75 5.61 -8.10
C LYS A 191 10.61 6.28 -7.32
N VAL A 192 9.42 6.38 -7.92
CA VAL A 192 8.26 7.06 -7.31
C VAL A 192 7.82 6.39 -5.99
N LEU A 193 7.80 5.05 -5.91
CA LEU A 193 7.52 4.32 -4.67
C LEU A 193 8.46 4.77 -3.54
N GLY A 194 9.76 4.85 -3.83
CA GLY A 194 10.77 5.35 -2.89
C GLY A 194 10.55 6.82 -2.51
N ILE A 195 10.26 7.69 -3.49
CA ILE A 195 10.01 9.12 -3.25
C ILE A 195 8.80 9.34 -2.34
N PHE A 196 7.66 8.71 -2.62
CA PHE A 196 6.45 8.90 -1.83
C PHE A 196 6.63 8.42 -0.38
N LYS A 197 7.32 7.27 -0.20
CA LYS A 197 7.64 6.77 1.13
C LYS A 197 8.59 7.71 1.87
N ARG A 198 9.62 8.23 1.20
CA ARG A 198 10.54 9.25 1.75
C ARG A 198 9.81 10.53 2.16
N LEU A 199 8.99 11.09 1.28
CA LEU A 199 8.22 12.33 1.52
C LEU A 199 7.33 12.18 2.76
N SER A 200 6.72 11.01 2.94
CA SER A 200 5.94 10.73 4.16
C SER A 200 6.82 10.62 5.40
N LEU A 201 7.89 9.82 5.38
CA LEU A 201 8.67 9.50 6.57
C LEU A 201 9.59 10.64 7.01
N ARG A 202 10.23 11.33 6.06
CA ARG A 202 11.21 12.39 6.33
C ARG A 202 10.57 13.77 6.38
N ASP A 203 9.63 14.04 5.47
CA ASP A 203 9.11 15.39 5.22
C ASP A 203 7.68 15.59 5.76
N GLY A 204 7.07 14.57 6.41
CA GLY A 204 5.72 14.63 6.99
C GLY A 204 4.59 14.76 5.97
N LYS A 205 4.87 14.57 4.67
CA LYS A 205 3.88 14.70 3.59
C LYS A 205 3.11 13.39 3.38
N HIS A 206 2.30 13.03 4.37
CA HIS A 206 1.56 11.76 4.40
C HIS A 206 0.56 11.61 3.25
N GLN A 207 0.10 12.70 2.62
CA GLN A 207 -0.85 12.64 1.52
C GLN A 207 -0.37 11.78 0.33
N TYR A 208 0.95 11.72 0.08
CA TYR A 208 1.52 10.92 -1.02
C TYR A 208 1.40 9.40 -0.80
N LEU A 209 1.10 8.97 0.43
CA LEU A 209 0.86 7.57 0.71
C LEU A 209 -0.39 7.05 -0.01
N ALA A 210 -1.39 7.91 -0.23
CA ALA A 210 -2.62 7.55 -0.94
C ALA A 210 -2.37 7.21 -2.42
N ASP A 211 -1.29 7.70 -3.01
CA ASP A 211 -0.93 7.48 -4.42
C ASP A 211 -0.11 6.18 -4.61
N ILE A 212 0.49 5.64 -3.54
CA ILE A 212 1.34 4.45 -3.61
C ILE A 212 0.61 3.20 -4.15
N PRO A 213 -0.63 2.86 -3.74
CA PRO A 213 -1.31 1.66 -4.24
C PRO A 213 -1.41 1.61 -5.77
N LEU A 214 -1.68 2.75 -6.41
CA LEU A 214 -1.75 2.85 -7.87
C LEU A 214 -0.36 2.63 -8.51
N VAL A 215 0.68 3.26 -7.97
CA VAL A 215 2.05 3.08 -8.45
C VAL A 215 2.52 1.62 -8.27
N ALA A 216 2.22 1.01 -7.13
CA ALA A 216 2.54 -0.40 -6.85
C ALA A 216 1.80 -1.34 -7.81
N LYS A 217 0.54 -1.04 -8.14
CA LYS A 217 -0.23 -1.78 -9.16
C LYS A 217 0.47 -1.76 -10.52
N TYR A 218 0.99 -0.62 -10.96
CA TYR A 218 1.76 -0.55 -12.21
C TYR A 218 3.05 -1.37 -12.16
N VAL A 219 3.81 -1.27 -11.07
CA VAL A 219 5.04 -2.05 -10.88
C VAL A 219 4.74 -3.55 -10.94
N LEU A 220 3.76 -4.03 -10.19
CA LEU A 220 3.38 -5.45 -10.15
C LEU A 220 2.86 -5.95 -11.51
N ALA A 221 2.11 -5.12 -12.24
CA ALA A 221 1.62 -5.49 -13.57
C ALA A 221 2.78 -5.78 -14.53
N ILE A 222 3.82 -4.92 -14.55
CA ILE A 222 4.98 -5.11 -15.42
C ILE A 222 5.88 -6.25 -14.91
N ALA A 223 6.12 -6.33 -13.59
CA ALA A 223 6.90 -7.41 -13.00
C ALA A 223 6.32 -8.80 -13.28
N ASN A 224 4.99 -8.91 -13.37
CA ASN A 224 4.30 -10.15 -13.72
C ASN A 224 4.19 -10.40 -15.24
N LYS A 225 4.26 -9.35 -16.07
CA LYS A 225 4.19 -9.44 -17.54
C LYS A 225 5.44 -10.07 -18.14
N TYR A 226 6.63 -9.76 -17.61
CA TYR A 226 7.92 -10.16 -18.20
C TYR A 226 8.67 -11.19 -17.35
N PRO A 227 9.01 -12.38 -17.89
CA PRO A 227 9.69 -13.44 -17.14
C PRO A 227 11.02 -13.02 -16.50
N GLU A 228 11.78 -12.15 -17.16
CA GLU A 228 13.05 -11.61 -16.65
C GLU A 228 12.88 -10.74 -15.39
N LEU A 229 11.65 -10.31 -15.06
CA LEU A 229 11.33 -9.52 -13.87
C LEU A 229 10.71 -10.35 -12.74
N LYS A 230 10.69 -11.69 -12.87
CA LYS A 230 10.07 -12.56 -11.86
C LYS A 230 10.65 -12.38 -10.45
N SER A 231 11.95 -12.12 -10.34
CA SER A 231 12.59 -11.83 -9.05
C SER A 231 12.02 -10.56 -8.40
N LEU A 232 11.70 -9.53 -9.18
CA LEU A 232 11.08 -8.31 -8.66
C LEU A 232 9.71 -8.61 -8.05
N SER A 233 8.87 -9.36 -8.75
CA SER A 233 7.54 -9.74 -8.25
C SER A 233 7.65 -10.49 -6.92
N ASN A 234 8.54 -11.50 -6.86
CA ASN A 234 8.79 -12.25 -5.62
C ASN A 234 9.26 -11.34 -4.48
N ILE A 235 10.17 -10.39 -4.74
CA ILE A 235 10.69 -9.47 -3.71
C ILE A 235 9.56 -8.58 -3.17
N LEU A 236 8.70 -8.06 -4.05
CA LEU A 236 7.56 -7.22 -3.66
C LEU A 236 6.49 -8.01 -2.90
N GLU A 237 6.23 -9.26 -3.29
CA GLU A 237 5.34 -10.17 -2.55
C GLU A 237 5.91 -10.53 -1.17
N LEU A 238 7.20 -10.86 -1.08
CA LEU A 238 7.88 -11.18 0.18
C LEU A 238 7.90 -9.99 1.14
N ALA A 239 8.11 -8.77 0.64
CA ALA A 239 8.04 -7.57 1.44
C ALA A 239 6.65 -7.36 2.07
N ASN A 240 5.61 -7.91 1.44
CA ASN A 240 4.23 -7.85 1.90
C ASN A 240 3.77 -9.08 2.71
N HIS A 241 4.60 -10.12 2.86
CA HIS A 241 4.23 -11.31 3.63
C HIS A 241 4.50 -11.13 5.13
N GLN A 242 3.42 -11.13 5.91
CA GLN A 242 3.47 -11.13 7.36
C GLN A 242 3.93 -12.50 7.85
N THR A 243 4.84 -12.50 8.81
CA THR A 243 5.34 -13.74 9.44
C THR A 243 4.97 -13.84 10.91
N HIS A 244 4.44 -12.74 11.47
CA HIS A 244 4.07 -12.60 12.87
C HIS A 244 2.57 -12.33 13.01
N ALA A 245 1.97 -12.96 14.01
CA ALA A 245 0.62 -12.68 14.43
C ALA A 245 0.49 -12.66 15.95
N MET A 246 -0.55 -12.00 16.43
CA MET A 246 -1.02 -12.08 17.79
C MET A 246 -2.44 -12.66 17.82
N ILE A 247 -2.69 -13.61 18.71
CA ILE A 247 -4.04 -14.08 19.03
C ILE A 247 -4.44 -13.52 20.40
N LEU A 248 -5.56 -12.79 20.44
CA LEU A 248 -6.09 -12.20 21.66
C LEU A 248 -6.93 -13.24 22.43
N ALA A 249 -6.37 -13.75 23.52
CA ALA A 249 -6.87 -14.89 24.31
C ALA A 249 -6.97 -14.62 25.83
N ALA A 250 -6.68 -13.41 26.30
CA ALA A 250 -6.71 -13.05 27.73
C ALA A 250 -8.13 -12.90 28.36
N GLY A 251 -9.20 -12.93 27.55
CA GLY A 251 -10.56 -12.65 28.01
C GLY A 251 -11.15 -13.74 28.93
N ARG A 252 -11.74 -13.32 30.06
CA ARG A 252 -12.39 -14.22 31.04
C ARG A 252 -13.63 -14.95 30.50
N GLY A 253 -14.27 -14.42 29.46
CA GLY A 253 -15.46 -15.03 28.86
C GLY A 253 -16.67 -15.12 29.81
N GLN A 254 -16.92 -14.09 30.61
CA GLN A 254 -18.00 -14.11 31.62
C GLN A 254 -19.40 -14.39 31.03
N ARG A 255 -19.66 -13.92 29.81
CA ARG A 255 -20.92 -14.18 29.08
C ARG A 255 -21.09 -15.64 28.62
N MET A 256 -20.05 -16.46 28.75
CA MET A 256 -20.04 -17.90 28.41
C MET A 256 -20.23 -18.80 29.62
N MET A 257 -20.42 -18.26 30.82
CA MET A 257 -20.65 -19.07 32.03
C MET A 257 -21.91 -19.95 31.87
N PRO A 258 -21.91 -21.20 32.39
CA PRO A 258 -20.87 -21.83 33.21
C PRO A 258 -19.73 -22.50 32.41
N LEU A 259 -19.74 -22.45 31.08
CA LEU A 259 -18.75 -23.15 30.23
C LEU A 259 -17.33 -22.66 30.49
N THR A 260 -17.17 -21.38 30.83
CA THR A 260 -15.87 -20.75 31.14
C THR A 260 -15.47 -20.77 32.61
N ALA A 261 -16.19 -21.53 33.45
CA ALA A 261 -15.86 -21.65 34.88
C ALA A 261 -14.51 -22.33 35.09
N ASN A 262 -14.23 -23.41 34.35
CA ASN A 262 -13.01 -24.21 34.48
C ASN A 262 -12.23 -24.38 33.17
N THR A 263 -12.73 -23.80 32.07
CA THR A 263 -12.12 -23.88 30.74
C THR A 263 -11.96 -22.46 30.20
N PRO A 264 -10.74 -22.01 29.83
CA PRO A 264 -10.59 -20.70 29.21
C PRO A 264 -11.37 -20.65 27.90
N LYS A 265 -12.01 -19.51 27.60
CA LYS A 265 -12.85 -19.34 26.41
C LYS A 265 -12.19 -19.83 25.10
N PRO A 266 -10.90 -19.55 24.83
CA PRO A 266 -10.27 -20.00 23.59
C PRO A 266 -10.15 -21.53 23.45
N LEU A 267 -10.25 -22.29 24.56
CA LEU A 267 -10.27 -23.76 24.55
C LEU A 267 -11.68 -24.36 24.45
N ILE A 268 -12.72 -23.54 24.40
CA ILE A 268 -14.07 -24.01 24.08
C ILE A 268 -14.08 -24.56 22.65
N LYS A 269 -14.76 -25.69 22.45
CA LYS A 269 -14.81 -26.37 21.16
C LYS A 269 -16.02 -25.95 20.36
N VAL A 270 -15.79 -25.71 19.07
CA VAL A 270 -16.82 -25.70 18.04
C VAL A 270 -16.60 -26.95 17.20
N LYS A 271 -17.62 -27.81 17.15
CA LYS A 271 -17.52 -29.20 16.69
C LYS A 271 -16.42 -29.92 17.47
N ASN A 272 -15.31 -30.27 16.82
CA ASN A 272 -14.19 -31.01 17.44
C ASN A 272 -12.92 -30.18 17.62
N THR A 273 -12.92 -28.91 17.25
CA THR A 273 -11.74 -28.03 17.23
C THR A 273 -11.95 -26.90 18.21
N THR A 274 -10.92 -26.56 19.00
CA THR A 274 -11.00 -25.42 19.92
C THR A 274 -11.02 -24.10 19.14
N LEU A 275 -11.65 -23.06 19.68
CA LEU A 275 -11.72 -21.75 19.03
C LEU A 275 -10.33 -21.22 18.62
N ILE A 276 -9.33 -21.34 19.51
CA ILE A 276 -7.97 -20.89 19.22
C ILE A 276 -7.27 -21.74 18.15
N GLU A 277 -7.58 -23.03 18.06
CA GLU A 277 -7.03 -23.91 17.02
C GLU A 277 -7.55 -23.52 15.63
N HIS A 278 -8.78 -23.01 15.51
CA HIS A 278 -9.26 -22.44 14.24
C HIS A 278 -8.39 -21.27 13.78
N SER A 279 -8.08 -20.32 14.69
CA SER A 279 -7.21 -19.18 14.37
C SER A 279 -5.78 -19.63 14.03
N ILE A 280 -5.21 -20.57 14.79
CA ILE A 280 -3.87 -21.12 14.51
C ILE A 280 -3.82 -21.79 13.13
N ASN A 281 -4.84 -22.58 12.79
CA ASN A 281 -4.91 -23.25 11.49
C ASN A 281 -5.05 -22.25 10.34
N ALA A 282 -5.85 -21.20 10.50
CA ALA A 282 -5.98 -20.14 9.50
C ALA A 282 -4.66 -19.38 9.29
N LEU A 283 -3.98 -19.00 10.37
CA LEU A 283 -2.66 -18.34 10.31
C LEU A 283 -1.62 -19.23 9.63
N LYS A 284 -1.58 -20.52 9.97
CA LYS A 284 -0.69 -21.49 9.33
C LYS A 284 -0.94 -21.60 7.83
N GLN A 285 -2.20 -21.68 7.40
CA GLN A 285 -2.57 -21.74 5.98
C GLN A 285 -2.08 -20.49 5.22
N ALA A 286 -2.10 -19.33 5.88
CA ALA A 286 -1.54 -18.08 5.38
C ALA A 286 -0.01 -17.96 5.52
N LYS A 287 0.69 -19.02 5.97
CA LYS A 287 2.14 -19.05 6.22
C LYS A 287 2.62 -18.09 7.32
N ILE A 288 1.72 -17.64 8.19
CA ILE A 288 2.05 -16.83 9.37
C ILE A 288 2.34 -17.79 10.53
N THR A 289 3.61 -18.04 10.80
CA THR A 289 4.04 -19.14 11.69
C THR A 289 4.64 -18.69 13.02
N ASN A 290 4.94 -17.40 13.23
CA ASN A 290 5.33 -16.89 14.55
C ASN A 290 4.11 -16.26 15.21
N ILE A 291 3.59 -16.89 16.25
CA ILE A 291 2.34 -16.48 16.90
C ILE A 291 2.64 -16.08 18.34
N VAL A 292 2.17 -14.90 18.74
CA VAL A 292 2.13 -14.47 20.13
C VAL A 292 0.71 -14.64 20.66
N ILE A 293 0.54 -15.25 21.82
CA ILE A 293 -0.77 -15.43 22.45
C ILE A 293 -0.74 -14.72 23.79
N ASN A 294 -1.60 -13.72 23.99
CA ASN A 294 -1.74 -13.13 25.32
C ASN A 294 -2.61 -14.01 26.21
N THR A 295 -2.25 -14.10 27.49
CA THR A 295 -2.91 -14.98 28.45
C THR A 295 -3.18 -14.22 29.75
N SER A 296 -4.28 -14.55 30.43
CA SER A 296 -4.58 -14.01 31.76
C SER A 296 -5.39 -15.05 32.54
N TYR A 297 -6.72 -15.02 32.46
CA TYR A 297 -7.59 -16.01 33.09
C TYR A 297 -7.34 -17.44 32.59
N LEU A 298 -6.99 -18.36 33.51
CA LEU A 298 -6.66 -19.77 33.22
C LEU A 298 -5.55 -19.95 32.17
N GLY A 299 -4.60 -19.01 32.10
CA GLY A 299 -3.51 -19.01 31.10
C GLY A 299 -2.66 -20.29 31.08
N GLU A 300 -2.40 -20.91 32.24
CA GLU A 300 -1.64 -22.17 32.32
C GLU A 300 -2.29 -23.32 31.52
N GLN A 301 -3.63 -23.35 31.44
CA GLN A 301 -4.32 -24.35 30.63
C GLN A 301 -4.10 -24.12 29.13
N LEU A 302 -4.05 -22.86 28.69
CA LEU A 302 -3.71 -22.52 27.30
C LEU A 302 -2.29 -22.95 26.97
N ILE A 303 -1.32 -22.63 27.84
CA ILE A 303 0.09 -23.00 27.66
C ILE A 303 0.25 -24.52 27.62
N THR A 304 -0.40 -25.24 28.55
CA THR A 304 -0.37 -26.71 28.60
C THR A 304 -0.99 -27.32 27.35
N HIS A 305 -2.12 -26.80 26.88
CA HIS A 305 -2.79 -27.32 25.70
C HIS A 305 -1.99 -27.05 24.43
N LEU A 306 -1.46 -25.84 24.24
CA LEU A 306 -0.87 -25.40 22.97
C LEU A 306 0.64 -25.68 22.86
N GLY A 307 1.36 -25.71 23.98
CA GLY A 307 2.81 -25.92 24.01
C GLY A 307 3.57 -24.81 23.28
N ASP A 308 4.67 -25.17 22.60
CA ASP A 308 5.44 -24.26 21.75
C ASP A 308 4.85 -24.08 20.34
N GLY A 309 3.69 -24.70 20.06
CA GLY A 309 3.04 -24.68 18.75
C GLY A 309 3.54 -25.72 17.75
N SER A 310 4.60 -26.47 18.07
CA SER A 310 5.22 -27.43 17.15
C SER A 310 4.24 -28.48 16.61
N LYS A 311 3.31 -28.95 17.46
CA LYS A 311 2.24 -29.90 17.06
C LYS A 311 1.29 -29.35 16.00
N PHE A 312 1.21 -28.02 15.86
CA PHE A 312 0.44 -27.35 14.82
C PHE A 312 1.30 -26.93 13.63
N GLY A 313 2.63 -27.03 13.70
CA GLY A 313 3.55 -26.55 12.66
C GLY A 313 3.75 -25.04 12.67
N VAL A 314 3.64 -24.41 13.84
CA VAL A 314 3.90 -22.98 14.09
C VAL A 314 4.80 -22.84 15.32
N ARG A 315 5.30 -21.64 15.59
CA ARG A 315 6.00 -21.27 16.83
C ARG A 315 5.09 -20.36 17.65
N ILE A 316 4.83 -20.73 18.89
CA ILE A 316 4.01 -19.94 19.83
C ILE A 316 4.89 -19.36 20.94
N ASN A 317 4.78 -18.06 21.16
CA ASN A 317 5.25 -17.36 22.35
C ASN A 317 4.05 -16.83 23.15
N TYR A 318 4.22 -16.65 24.45
CA TYR A 318 3.14 -16.21 25.34
C TYR A 318 3.45 -14.85 25.94
N SER A 319 2.45 -13.97 25.96
CA SER A 319 2.47 -12.69 26.68
C SER A 319 1.57 -12.80 27.91
N ASP A 320 2.14 -12.89 29.09
CA ASP A 320 1.37 -13.06 30.33
C ASP A 320 0.82 -11.73 30.86
N GLU A 321 -0.49 -11.64 31.06
CA GLU A 321 -1.24 -10.51 31.60
C GLU A 321 -1.93 -10.87 32.94
N SER A 322 -1.43 -11.88 33.65
CA SER A 322 -1.92 -12.30 34.98
C SER A 322 -1.91 -11.18 36.02
N ALA A 323 -0.97 -10.24 35.93
CA ALA A 323 -0.85 -9.09 36.83
C ALA A 323 -1.99 -8.05 36.68
N GLY A 324 -2.76 -8.08 35.59
CA GLY A 324 -3.91 -7.20 35.38
C GLY A 324 -4.41 -7.24 33.94
N ALA A 325 -5.73 -7.25 33.76
CA ALA A 325 -6.34 -7.20 32.43
C ALA A 325 -5.96 -5.89 31.74
N LEU A 326 -5.16 -5.93 30.67
CA LEU A 326 -4.61 -4.74 29.99
C LEU A 326 -5.51 -4.17 28.88
N GLU A 327 -6.67 -4.81 28.65
CA GLU A 327 -7.49 -4.59 27.45
C GLU A 327 -6.70 -4.83 26.14
N THR A 328 -7.34 -4.60 25.00
CA THR A 328 -6.80 -5.04 23.71
C THR A 328 -5.50 -4.33 23.32
N ALA A 329 -5.45 -3.00 23.39
CA ALA A 329 -4.25 -2.27 22.97
C ALA A 329 -3.12 -2.41 23.99
N GLY A 330 -3.42 -2.42 25.29
CA GLY A 330 -2.42 -2.65 26.33
C GLY A 330 -1.78 -4.03 26.20
N GLY A 331 -2.57 -5.06 25.89
CA GLY A 331 -2.06 -6.40 25.60
C GLY A 331 -1.17 -6.46 24.35
N ILE A 332 -1.55 -5.76 23.28
CA ILE A 332 -0.74 -5.65 22.07
C ILE A 332 0.59 -4.94 22.37
N ILE A 333 0.56 -3.80 23.07
CA ILE A 333 1.75 -3.02 23.44
C ILE A 333 2.73 -3.88 24.23
N LYS A 334 2.24 -4.62 25.24
CA LYS A 334 3.06 -5.56 26.02
C LYS A 334 3.68 -6.67 25.16
N ALA A 335 2.99 -7.11 24.12
CA ALA A 335 3.45 -8.15 23.22
C ALA A 335 4.42 -7.64 22.12
N LEU A 336 4.56 -6.33 21.90
CA LEU A 336 5.41 -5.76 20.82
C LEU A 336 6.85 -6.30 20.81
N PRO A 337 7.55 -6.46 21.96
CA PRO A 337 8.90 -7.04 21.96
C PRO A 337 8.98 -8.46 21.39
N LEU A 338 7.88 -9.22 21.44
CA LEU A 338 7.77 -10.57 20.87
C LEU A 338 7.31 -10.56 19.40
N LEU A 339 6.65 -9.49 18.95
CA LEU A 339 6.12 -9.32 17.59
C LEU A 339 7.12 -8.69 16.63
N GLY A 340 8.09 -7.92 17.15
CA GLY A 340 9.13 -7.25 16.38
C GLY A 340 8.70 -5.89 15.82
N ASP A 341 9.41 -5.44 14.79
CA ASP A 341 9.30 -4.10 14.19
C ASP A 341 8.48 -4.07 12.88
N LYS A 342 8.05 -5.23 12.38
CA LYS A 342 7.27 -5.37 11.15
C LYS A 342 5.76 -5.43 11.41
N PRO A 343 4.92 -5.16 10.40
CA PRO A 343 3.48 -5.39 10.50
C PRO A 343 3.13 -6.83 10.93
N PHE A 344 2.15 -6.95 11.81
CA PHE A 344 1.69 -8.22 12.36
C PHE A 344 0.17 -8.31 12.31
N VAL A 345 -0.34 -9.52 12.10
CA VAL A 345 -1.78 -9.80 12.11
C VAL A 345 -2.26 -9.93 13.56
N VAL A 346 -3.44 -9.42 13.89
CA VAL A 346 -4.09 -9.63 15.19
C VAL A 346 -5.46 -10.25 14.96
N ILE A 347 -5.75 -11.32 15.70
CA ILE A 347 -7.02 -12.06 15.62
C ILE A 347 -7.61 -12.23 17.01
N ASN A 348 -8.89 -11.90 17.17
CA ASN A 348 -9.65 -12.26 18.36
C ASN A 348 -9.88 -13.78 18.41
N SER A 349 -9.47 -14.43 19.50
CA SER A 349 -9.58 -15.90 19.64
C SER A 349 -11.02 -16.43 19.67
N ASP A 350 -12.02 -15.57 19.80
CA ASP A 350 -13.43 -15.94 19.81
C ASP A 350 -14.13 -15.75 18.47
N VAL A 351 -13.39 -15.40 17.42
CA VAL A 351 -13.91 -15.21 16.07
C VAL A 351 -13.70 -16.47 15.23
N LEU A 352 -14.79 -16.94 14.60
CA LEU A 352 -14.75 -17.88 13.49
C LEU A 352 -14.99 -17.10 12.20
N CYS A 353 -14.09 -17.22 11.23
CA CYS A 353 -14.20 -16.52 9.96
C CYS A 353 -13.55 -17.33 8.84
N ASP A 354 -14.14 -17.29 7.63
CA ASP A 354 -13.59 -17.91 6.42
C ASP A 354 -12.72 -16.94 5.58
N TYR A 355 -12.43 -15.75 6.11
CA TYR A 355 -11.56 -14.78 5.47
C TYR A 355 -10.15 -15.35 5.24
N ASP A 356 -9.66 -15.21 4.01
CA ASP A 356 -8.36 -15.71 3.58
C ASP A 356 -7.23 -14.78 4.06
N LEU A 357 -6.64 -15.12 5.20
CA LEU A 357 -5.55 -14.37 5.82
C LEU A 357 -4.31 -14.19 4.93
N SER A 358 -4.14 -14.98 3.86
CA SER A 358 -3.02 -14.78 2.92
C SER A 358 -3.16 -13.51 2.09
N LYS A 359 -4.37 -12.94 2.02
CA LYS A 359 -4.67 -11.68 1.33
C LYS A 359 -4.55 -10.46 2.22
N LEU A 360 -4.46 -10.65 3.54
CA LEU A 360 -4.41 -9.56 4.51
C LEU A 360 -3.06 -8.87 4.46
N THR A 361 -2.99 -7.77 3.73
CA THR A 361 -1.79 -6.93 3.63
C THR A 361 -2.05 -5.59 4.30
N LEU A 362 -0.99 -4.94 4.78
CA LEU A 362 -1.11 -3.59 5.32
C LEU A 362 -0.92 -2.62 4.15
N PRO A 363 -1.97 -1.88 3.72
CA PRO A 363 -1.83 -0.94 2.63
C PRO A 363 -0.79 0.12 2.98
N ILE A 364 0.02 0.49 2.00
CA ILE A 364 1.14 1.36 2.27
C ILE A 364 0.64 2.71 2.76
N GLY A 365 1.23 3.16 3.87
CA GLY A 365 0.85 4.41 4.54
C GLY A 365 -0.25 4.28 5.57
N SER A 366 -0.94 3.14 5.60
CA SER A 366 -1.73 2.77 6.78
C SER A 366 -0.79 2.28 7.88
N LEU A 367 -1.15 2.57 9.13
CA LEU A 367 -0.59 1.92 10.31
C LEU A 367 -1.49 0.80 10.82
N ALA A 368 -2.74 0.72 10.35
CA ALA A 368 -3.61 -0.43 10.52
C ALA A 368 -4.54 -0.64 9.33
N HIS A 369 -4.91 -1.90 9.12
CA HIS A 369 -5.94 -2.31 8.16
C HIS A 369 -6.90 -3.30 8.80
N LEU A 370 -8.20 -3.02 8.71
CA LEU A 370 -9.25 -3.80 9.37
C LEU A 370 -10.08 -4.60 8.38
N VAL A 371 -10.38 -5.85 8.72
CA VAL A 371 -11.41 -6.63 8.03
C VAL A 371 -12.77 -6.29 8.66
N LEU A 372 -13.68 -5.76 7.85
CA LEU A 372 -15.03 -5.36 8.25
C LEU A 372 -16.07 -6.32 7.69
N ILE A 373 -17.18 -6.47 8.41
CA ILE A 373 -18.27 -7.41 8.08
C ILE A 373 -19.63 -6.71 8.20
N ASP A 374 -20.68 -7.39 7.73
CA ASP A 374 -22.06 -6.99 8.00
C ASP A 374 -22.35 -6.90 9.50
N ASN A 375 -23.21 -5.94 9.88
CA ASN A 375 -23.57 -5.72 11.27
C ASN A 375 -24.35 -6.93 11.82
N PRO A 376 -23.81 -7.65 12.82
CA PRO A 376 -24.51 -8.76 13.41
C PRO A 376 -25.65 -8.25 14.31
N PRO A 377 -26.64 -9.10 14.67
CA PRO A 377 -27.78 -8.68 15.48
C PRO A 377 -27.43 -8.05 16.84
N HIS A 378 -26.23 -8.37 17.37
CA HIS A 378 -25.74 -7.85 18.64
C HIS A 378 -24.90 -6.57 18.51
N ASN A 379 -24.62 -6.12 17.28
CA ASN A 379 -24.00 -4.81 16.98
C ASN A 379 -24.70 -4.14 15.77
N PRO A 380 -26.00 -3.80 15.87
CA PRO A 380 -26.79 -3.35 14.72
C PRO A 380 -26.31 -2.02 14.11
N ASN A 381 -25.61 -1.19 14.90
CA ASN A 381 -25.14 0.12 14.48
C ASN A 381 -23.77 0.08 13.78
N GLY A 382 -23.05 -1.05 13.87
CA GLY A 382 -21.68 -1.17 13.42
C GLY A 382 -20.70 -0.27 14.19
N ASP A 383 -19.44 -0.33 13.80
CA ASP A 383 -18.33 0.37 14.44
C ASP A 383 -17.70 1.42 13.53
N PHE A 384 -17.71 1.17 12.21
CA PHE A 384 -16.94 1.89 11.20
C PHE A 384 -17.68 1.95 9.86
N SER A 385 -17.39 2.95 9.04
CA SER A 385 -17.85 3.03 7.64
C SER A 385 -16.67 2.98 6.67
N LEU A 386 -16.93 2.53 5.43
CA LEU A 386 -15.94 2.50 4.35
C LEU A 386 -16.23 3.57 3.30
N VAL A 387 -15.19 4.32 2.93
CA VAL A 387 -15.19 5.23 1.79
C VAL A 387 -14.31 4.64 0.69
N ASN A 388 -14.80 4.66 -0.55
CA ASN A 388 -14.10 4.11 -1.73
C ASN A 388 -13.61 2.66 -1.55
N ASN A 389 -14.34 1.84 -0.76
CA ASN A 389 -14.00 0.46 -0.43
C ASN A 389 -12.59 0.26 0.19
N HIS A 390 -12.01 1.30 0.79
CA HIS A 390 -10.63 1.22 1.29
C HIS A 390 -10.35 2.04 2.55
N GLN A 391 -10.91 3.26 2.63
CA GLN A 391 -10.64 4.17 3.75
C GLN A 391 -11.69 3.97 4.85
N VAL A 392 -11.23 3.84 6.10
CA VAL A 392 -12.13 3.71 7.26
C VAL A 392 -12.45 5.09 7.84
N THR A 393 -13.73 5.34 8.10
CA THR A 393 -14.23 6.58 8.73
C THR A 393 -15.31 6.27 9.77
N ASN A 394 -15.65 7.26 10.59
CA ASN A 394 -16.74 7.17 11.58
C ASN A 394 -17.96 8.04 11.22
N VAL A 395 -17.91 8.82 10.12
CA VAL A 395 -18.83 9.97 9.95
C VAL A 395 -19.77 9.83 8.74
N HIS A 396 -19.56 8.89 7.81
CA HIS A 396 -20.32 8.82 6.57
C HIS A 396 -20.41 7.41 5.99
N GLY A 397 -21.60 7.02 5.48
CA GLY A 397 -21.81 5.82 4.66
C GLY A 397 -22.53 4.68 5.36
N GLN A 398 -22.56 3.51 4.70
CA GLN A 398 -23.00 2.25 5.31
C GLN A 398 -22.05 1.92 6.47
N SER A 399 -22.61 1.56 7.63
CA SER A 399 -21.84 1.14 8.79
C SER A 399 -21.64 -0.38 8.78
N TYR A 400 -20.46 -0.81 9.19
CA TYR A 400 -19.98 -2.18 9.26
C TYR A 400 -19.36 -2.46 10.63
N THR A 401 -19.30 -3.73 11.01
CA THR A 401 -18.71 -4.17 12.28
C THR A 401 -17.26 -4.60 12.07
N PHE A 402 -16.39 -4.28 13.02
CA PHE A 402 -15.04 -4.80 13.01
C PHE A 402 -15.04 -6.29 13.33
N SER A 403 -14.48 -7.09 12.42
CA SER A 403 -14.50 -8.56 12.53
C SER A 403 -13.66 -9.11 13.69
N GLY A 404 -12.78 -8.31 14.29
CA GLY A 404 -11.75 -8.80 15.21
C GLY A 404 -10.50 -9.34 14.51
N ILE A 405 -10.39 -9.18 13.19
CA ILE A 405 -9.21 -9.50 12.38
C ILE A 405 -8.66 -8.20 11.77
N GLY A 406 -7.39 -7.90 12.02
CA GLY A 406 -6.72 -6.78 11.39
C GLY A 406 -5.21 -6.98 11.32
N ILE A 407 -4.54 -6.12 10.57
CA ILE A 407 -3.08 -6.05 10.51
C ILE A 407 -2.61 -4.68 10.97
N TYR A 408 -1.55 -4.65 11.76
CA TYR A 408 -1.09 -3.46 12.48
C TYR A 408 0.41 -3.30 12.32
N HIS A 409 0.85 -2.06 12.11
CA HIS A 409 2.26 -1.69 12.24
C HIS A 409 2.55 -1.32 13.70
N PRO A 410 3.70 -1.73 14.29
CA PRO A 410 4.08 -1.34 15.66
C PRO A 410 4.01 0.18 15.92
N ASP A 411 4.37 0.98 14.91
CA ASP A 411 4.26 2.45 14.91
C ASP A 411 2.90 3.01 15.28
N LEU A 412 1.79 2.27 15.05
CA LEU A 412 0.46 2.69 15.50
C LEU A 412 0.42 2.95 17.02
N PHE A 413 1.23 2.20 17.77
CA PHE A 413 1.22 2.20 19.23
C PHE A 413 2.35 3.06 19.83
N LYS A 414 3.21 3.69 19.02
CA LYS A 414 4.42 4.40 19.49
C LYS A 414 4.12 5.50 20.51
N SER A 415 3.04 6.25 20.33
CA SER A 415 2.61 7.31 21.25
C SER A 415 2.05 6.79 22.59
N HIS A 416 1.88 5.48 22.73
CA HIS A 416 1.24 4.83 23.87
C HIS A 416 2.17 3.85 24.62
N LEU A 417 3.45 3.75 24.22
CA LEU A 417 4.40 2.77 24.77
C LEU A 417 4.74 2.97 26.26
N GLU A 418 4.63 4.19 26.76
CA GLU A 418 5.01 4.51 28.15
C GLU A 418 3.98 4.06 29.20
N PHE A 419 2.85 3.48 28.77
CA PHE A 419 1.75 3.13 29.65
C PHE A 419 1.47 1.62 29.65
N GLU A 420 2.03 0.86 30.59
CA GLU A 420 1.51 -0.48 30.95
C GLU A 420 0.18 -0.33 31.71
N GLN A 421 -0.87 0.08 30.99
CA GLN A 421 -2.19 0.33 31.55
C GLN A 421 -3.29 -0.34 30.74
N LYS A 422 -4.48 -0.41 31.34
CA LYS A 422 -5.72 -0.76 30.64
C LYS A 422 -5.95 0.22 29.50
N LEU A 423 -5.78 -0.26 28.26
CA LEU A 423 -5.92 0.57 27.07
C LEU A 423 -6.81 -0.12 26.03
N PRO A 424 -7.99 0.46 25.73
CA PRO A 424 -8.84 -0.06 24.68
C PRO A 424 -8.28 0.29 23.30
N LEU A 425 -8.52 -0.57 22.32
CA LEU A 425 -8.03 -0.37 20.94
C LEU A 425 -8.79 0.73 20.19
N TYR A 426 -10.08 0.90 20.46
CA TYR A 426 -10.95 1.79 19.67
C TYR A 426 -10.51 3.27 19.67
N PRO A 427 -10.08 3.88 20.78
CA PRO A 427 -9.52 5.24 20.75
C PRO A 427 -8.28 5.40 19.87
N ILE A 428 -7.39 4.41 19.84
CA ILE A 428 -6.19 4.42 18.98
C ILE A 428 -6.60 4.35 17.49
N LEU A 429 -7.59 3.52 17.18
CA LEU A 429 -8.15 3.45 15.82
C LEU A 429 -8.78 4.79 15.40
N LYS A 430 -9.44 5.50 16.32
CA LYS A 430 -9.97 6.85 16.06
C LYS A 430 -8.89 7.87 15.75
N GLU A 431 -7.78 7.82 16.48
CA GLU A 431 -6.60 8.66 16.21
C GLU A 431 -6.04 8.35 14.81
N ALA A 432 -5.90 7.06 14.47
CA ALA A 432 -5.45 6.64 13.14
C ALA A 432 -6.40 7.08 12.02
N ILE A 433 -7.73 7.05 12.24
CA ILE A 433 -8.72 7.60 11.28
C ILE A 433 -8.46 9.10 11.07
N ALA A 434 -8.32 9.87 12.16
CA ALA A 434 -8.10 11.31 12.08
C ALA A 434 -6.80 11.66 11.32
N ASN A 435 -5.78 10.81 11.41
CA ASN A 435 -4.50 10.96 10.72
C ASN A 435 -4.48 10.33 9.31
N GLY A 436 -5.58 9.74 8.82
CA GLY A 436 -5.62 9.05 7.54
C GLY A 436 -4.76 7.78 7.48
N GLN A 437 -4.48 7.17 8.63
CA GLN A 437 -3.60 6.01 8.82
C GLN A 437 -4.36 4.69 9.00
N LEU A 438 -5.70 4.70 8.95
CA LEU A 438 -6.53 3.50 9.06
C LEU A 438 -7.23 3.20 7.72
N SER A 439 -6.96 2.02 7.19
CA SER A 439 -7.69 1.45 6.05
C SER A 439 -8.50 0.23 6.49
N GLY A 440 -9.32 -0.28 5.58
CA GLY A 440 -10.08 -1.48 5.81
C GLY A 440 -10.68 -2.03 4.52
N GLU A 441 -11.15 -3.26 4.60
CA GLU A 441 -11.82 -3.93 3.50
C GLU A 441 -13.06 -4.67 4.00
N TYR A 442 -14.01 -4.87 3.09
CA TYR A 442 -15.26 -5.54 3.39
C TYR A 442 -15.18 -7.02 3.03
N HIS A 443 -15.50 -7.87 4.01
CA HIS A 443 -15.63 -9.32 3.86
C HIS A 443 -17.10 -9.72 3.89
N ASN A 444 -17.57 -10.37 2.83
CA ASN A 444 -18.96 -10.83 2.69
C ASN A 444 -19.15 -12.34 2.94
N GLY A 445 -18.12 -13.02 3.46
CA GLY A 445 -18.15 -14.45 3.74
C GLY A 445 -18.67 -14.77 5.14
N TYR A 446 -18.42 -16.00 5.58
CA TYR A 446 -18.79 -16.46 6.90
C TYR A 446 -18.00 -15.76 8.00
N TRP A 447 -18.72 -15.19 8.96
CA TRP A 447 -18.15 -14.65 10.20
C TRP A 447 -19.09 -14.88 11.38
N GLN A 448 -18.53 -15.24 12.53
CA GLN A 448 -19.28 -15.37 13.77
C GLN A 448 -18.39 -15.14 14.99
N ASP A 449 -18.85 -14.33 15.94
CA ASP A 449 -18.25 -14.24 17.28
C ASP A 449 -18.89 -15.23 18.28
N VAL A 450 -18.07 -16.06 18.91
CA VAL A 450 -18.52 -17.10 19.84
C VAL A 450 -18.44 -16.58 21.27
N GLY A 451 -19.26 -15.57 21.60
CA GLY A 451 -19.22 -14.93 22.92
C GLY A 451 -20.35 -15.26 23.90
N THR A 452 -21.29 -16.13 23.52
CA THR A 452 -22.41 -16.59 24.37
C THR A 452 -22.75 -18.06 24.07
N PRO A 453 -23.34 -18.83 25.00
CA PRO A 453 -23.73 -20.22 24.75
C PRO A 453 -24.64 -20.42 23.53
N ASP A 454 -25.52 -19.47 23.23
CA ASP A 454 -26.41 -19.57 22.06
C ASP A 454 -25.65 -19.39 20.74
N ARG A 455 -24.74 -18.41 20.67
CA ARG A 455 -23.80 -18.28 19.54
C ARG A 455 -22.89 -19.50 19.40
N LEU A 456 -22.46 -20.11 20.51
CA LEU A 456 -21.74 -21.40 20.45
C LEU A 456 -22.60 -22.51 19.82
N LYS A 457 -23.88 -22.63 20.19
CA LYS A 457 -24.78 -23.61 19.57
C LYS A 457 -24.97 -23.33 18.08
N GLN A 458 -25.14 -22.07 17.69
CA GLN A 458 -25.24 -21.67 16.28
C GLN A 458 -23.99 -22.08 15.49
N ALA A 459 -22.79 -21.81 16.02
CA ALA A 459 -21.52 -22.18 15.38
C ALA A 459 -21.33 -23.71 15.25
N ASN A 460 -21.93 -24.50 16.14
CA ASN A 460 -21.90 -25.96 16.04
C ASN A 460 -22.82 -26.49 14.93
N ASN A 461 -23.88 -25.74 14.59
CA ASN A 461 -24.91 -26.12 13.64
C ASN A 461 -24.67 -25.57 12.22
N SER A 462 -23.76 -24.61 12.06
CA SER A 462 -23.36 -24.00 10.79
C SER A 462 -22.49 -24.89 9.92
#